data_AF-A0A2X2VHB7-F1
#
_entry.id   AF-A0A2X2VHB7-F1
#
_cell.length_a   1.000
_cell.length_b   1.000
_cell.length_c   1.000
_cell.angle_alpha   90.00
_cell.angle_beta   90.00
_cell.angle_gamma   90.00
#
_symmetry.space_group_name_H-M   'P 1'
#
loop_
_entity.id
_entity.type
_entity.pdbx_description
1 polymer ?
#
loop_
_entity_poly.entity_id
_entity_poly.type
_entity_poly.pdbx_seq_one_letter_code
_entity_poly.pdbx_strand_id
1 'polypeptide(L)'
;MKKEKLLVLISLISIFYSCKKESKPNKVSPNVAAVDSSTVVADSSAFKRLMTEDNGLMLYSEIKKIKKVSNYAEGPMQSFDFSFKDYTFKIRYIEDRAYIQYKNADKMIQGWKFCNVNFYYDSSWEIAEKDSHFLYNAATSSGILLFPGFTEEYATYFVYEFNNNAIKYVKVVSLNTTLSADLWTNSHEFRAVRKNNELKISLLDKDGKEYFFEDGGEDQENEPKNPNISKDLILLNTADGVK
;
A
#
# COMPACT_ATOMS: atom_id res chain seq x y z
N MET A 1 55.40 40.21 18.38
CA MET A 1 55.94 40.67 17.08
C MET A 1 55.02 40.19 15.97
N LYS A 2 54.63 41.12 15.10
CA LYS A 2 53.65 40.98 14.02
C LYS A 2 54.13 40.07 12.89
N LYS A 3 53.19 39.42 12.18
CA LYS A 3 53.04 39.56 10.72
C LYS A 3 51.69 38.99 10.26
N GLU A 4 50.84 39.92 9.83
CA GLU A 4 49.62 39.74 9.07
C GLU A 4 49.94 39.25 7.64
N LYS A 5 49.07 38.42 7.05
CA LYS A 5 48.78 38.47 5.61
C LYS A 5 47.30 38.24 5.34
N LEU A 6 46.72 39.31 4.83
CA LEU A 6 45.42 39.57 4.23
C LEU A 6 45.27 38.86 2.87
N LEU A 7 44.03 38.48 2.51
CA LEU A 7 43.33 38.67 1.21
C LEU A 7 42.27 37.56 1.02
N VAL A 8 41.06 37.77 0.48
CA VAL A 8 40.20 38.92 0.20
C VAL A 8 38.81 38.33 -0.08
N LEU A 9 37.78 38.99 0.42
CA LEU A 9 36.36 38.75 0.18
C LEU A 9 35.96 39.42 -1.15
N ILE A 10 35.28 38.74 -2.07
CA ILE A 10 34.48 39.39 -3.12
C ILE A 10 33.12 38.69 -3.26
N SER A 11 32.09 39.52 -3.23
CA SER A 11 30.66 39.22 -3.27
C SER A 11 30.05 39.57 -4.64
N LEU A 12 28.91 38.92 -4.93
CA LEU A 12 27.64 39.50 -5.44
C LEU A 12 27.35 39.70 -6.96
N ILE A 13 26.08 39.35 -7.30
CA ILE A 13 25.17 39.83 -8.39
C ILE A 13 25.23 39.03 -9.72
N SER A 14 24.29 38.11 -10.02
CA SER A 14 22.88 38.23 -10.46
C SER A 14 22.68 38.74 -11.90
N ILE A 15 22.15 37.90 -12.80
CA ILE A 15 21.37 38.34 -13.96
C ILE A 15 20.12 37.44 -14.09
N PHE A 16 18.97 38.04 -13.77
CA PHE A 16 17.65 37.62 -14.21
C PHE A 16 17.55 37.84 -15.72
N TYR A 17 17.08 36.85 -16.46
CA TYR A 17 16.46 37.08 -17.77
C TYR A 17 14.98 36.71 -17.70
N SER A 18 14.14 37.70 -18.01
CA SER A 18 12.71 37.60 -18.19
C SER A 18 12.33 38.24 -19.54
N CYS A 19 11.14 37.91 -20.02
CA CYS A 19 10.43 38.40 -21.22
C CYS A 19 10.87 37.79 -22.58
N LYS A 20 9.98 37.47 -23.52
CA LYS A 20 8.60 37.93 -23.76
C LYS A 20 7.88 36.99 -24.75
N LYS A 21 6.54 36.89 -24.62
CA LYS A 21 5.59 36.32 -25.60
C LYS A 21 5.45 37.21 -26.84
N GLU A 22 5.16 36.62 -28.00
CA GLU A 22 4.25 37.15 -29.03
C GLU A 22 3.78 36.03 -30.00
N SER A 23 2.69 36.28 -30.73
CA SER A 23 1.67 35.30 -31.16
C SER A 23 1.32 35.33 -32.67
N LYS A 24 1.17 34.13 -33.30
CA LYS A 24 0.30 33.68 -34.44
C LYS A 24 0.41 34.42 -35.82
N PRO A 25 -0.02 33.86 -37.00
CA PRO A 25 -1.01 32.78 -37.26
C PRO A 25 -0.69 31.73 -38.38
N ASN A 26 -1.66 30.82 -38.57
CA ASN A 26 -1.76 29.57 -39.36
C ASN A 26 -1.45 29.60 -40.88
N LYS A 27 -1.01 28.45 -41.40
CA LYS A 27 -1.42 27.85 -42.70
C LYS A 27 -1.44 26.31 -42.63
N VAL A 28 -2.31 25.73 -43.46
CA VAL A 28 -2.96 24.41 -43.39
C VAL A 28 -2.12 23.24 -43.97
N SER A 29 -2.30 22.07 -43.33
CA SER A 29 -2.09 20.63 -43.69
C SER A 29 -1.88 20.20 -45.17
N PRO A 30 -1.32 18.99 -45.47
CA PRO A 30 -1.77 17.70 -44.90
C PRO A 30 -0.76 16.54 -44.67
N ASN A 31 -1.21 15.63 -43.80
CA ASN A 31 -0.90 14.19 -43.66
C ASN A 31 0.52 13.76 -43.25
N VAL A 32 0.66 13.14 -42.07
CA VAL A 32 0.83 11.67 -41.88
C VAL A 32 0.87 11.35 -40.36
N ALA A 33 -0.02 10.45 -39.94
CA ALA A 33 0.00 9.58 -38.75
C ALA A 33 0.21 10.17 -37.34
N ALA A 34 -0.90 10.34 -36.60
CA ALA A 34 -0.95 10.07 -35.16
C ALA A 34 -2.37 9.57 -34.81
N VAL A 35 -2.50 8.26 -34.62
CA VAL A 35 -3.73 7.55 -34.25
C VAL A 35 -3.91 7.66 -32.73
N ASP A 36 -4.95 8.43 -32.40
CA ASP A 36 -6.02 8.12 -31.46
C ASP A 36 -5.69 7.85 -29.98
N SER A 37 -6.08 8.83 -29.18
CA SER A 37 -6.34 8.75 -27.75
C SER A 37 -7.48 7.77 -27.47
N SER A 38 -7.17 6.51 -27.15
CA SER A 38 -8.12 5.63 -26.48
C SER A 38 -7.95 5.73 -24.96
N THR A 39 -8.59 6.75 -24.40
CA THR A 39 -9.18 6.66 -23.07
C THR A 39 -10.01 5.38 -23.00
N VAL A 40 -9.48 4.33 -22.36
CA VAL A 40 -10.32 3.23 -21.87
C VAL A 40 -11.05 3.78 -20.65
N VAL A 41 -12.11 4.54 -20.92
CA VAL A 41 -13.22 4.66 -19.97
C VAL A 41 -13.86 3.29 -19.98
N ALA A 42 -13.44 2.43 -19.06
CA ALA A 42 -14.21 1.24 -18.73
C ALA A 42 -15.63 1.73 -18.44
N ASP A 43 -16.59 1.26 -19.24
CA ASP A 43 -17.98 1.69 -19.21
C ASP A 43 -18.55 1.42 -17.81
N SER A 44 -18.48 2.45 -16.96
CA SER A 44 -18.84 2.36 -15.53
C SER A 44 -20.31 2.02 -15.33
N SER A 45 -21.12 2.10 -16.38
CA SER A 45 -22.55 1.82 -16.34
C SER A 45 -22.87 0.32 -16.38
N ALA A 46 -22.08 -0.50 -17.09
CA ALA A 46 -22.25 -1.95 -17.12
C ALA A 46 -21.74 -2.61 -15.82
N PHE A 47 -20.64 -2.10 -15.25
CA PHE A 47 -20.11 -2.58 -13.97
C PHE A 47 -20.95 -2.10 -12.76
N LYS A 48 -21.55 -0.90 -12.84
CA LYS A 48 -22.53 -0.44 -11.83
C LYS A 48 -23.84 -1.23 -11.86
N ARG A 49 -24.28 -1.70 -13.04
CA ARG A 49 -25.54 -2.46 -13.18
C ARG A 49 -25.46 -3.88 -12.63
N LEU A 50 -24.27 -4.42 -12.41
CA LEU A 50 -24.07 -5.71 -11.72
C LEU A 50 -24.06 -5.61 -10.19
N MET A 51 -24.08 -4.40 -9.62
CA MET A 51 -23.81 -4.15 -8.19
C MET A 51 -25.00 -3.58 -7.42
N THR A 52 -26.20 -3.56 -8.02
CA THR A 52 -27.40 -3.01 -7.36
C THR A 52 -28.61 -3.93 -7.55
N GLU A 53 -28.48 -5.19 -7.16
CA GLU A 53 -29.64 -6.08 -6.96
C GLU A 53 -29.30 -7.11 -5.85
N ASP A 54 -29.70 -6.74 -4.63
CA ASP A 54 -30.27 -7.61 -3.60
C ASP A 54 -29.60 -8.96 -3.26
N ASN A 55 -28.26 -9.06 -3.29
CA ASN A 55 -27.56 -10.36 -3.07
C ASN A 55 -26.48 -10.36 -1.99
N GLY A 56 -26.35 -9.32 -1.17
CA GLY A 56 -25.36 -9.28 -0.07
C GLY A 56 -23.90 -9.48 -0.53
N LEU A 57 -23.64 -9.24 -1.82
CA LEU A 57 -22.35 -9.43 -2.48
C LEU A 57 -21.56 -8.12 -2.41
N MET A 58 -20.37 -8.16 -1.82
CA MET A 58 -19.42 -7.05 -1.82
C MET A 58 -18.14 -7.46 -2.54
N LEU A 59 -17.75 -6.70 -3.56
CA LEU A 59 -16.52 -6.91 -4.32
C LEU A 59 -15.44 -5.90 -3.89
N TYR A 60 -14.23 -6.39 -3.67
CA TYR A 60 -13.04 -5.59 -3.38
C TYR A 60 -12.03 -5.81 -4.50
N SER A 61 -11.59 -4.71 -5.11
CA SER A 61 -10.62 -4.73 -6.22
C SER A 61 -9.27 -4.18 -5.76
N GLU A 62 -8.18 -4.74 -6.25
CA GLU A 62 -6.84 -4.29 -5.89
C GLU A 62 -6.54 -2.89 -6.44
N ILE A 63 -5.89 -2.09 -5.60
CA ILE A 63 -5.44 -0.75 -5.95
C ILE A 63 -3.92 -0.76 -5.99
N LYS A 64 -3.34 -0.79 -7.20
CA LYS A 64 -1.89 -0.75 -7.40
C LYS A 64 -1.28 0.64 -7.17
N LYS A 65 -2.05 1.70 -7.40
CA LYS A 65 -1.60 3.10 -7.29
C LYS A 65 -1.92 3.66 -5.90
N ILE A 66 -1.11 3.30 -4.91
CA ILE A 66 -1.14 3.88 -3.56
C ILE A 66 0.12 4.71 -3.31
N LYS A 67 -0.03 5.79 -2.53
CA LYS A 67 1.13 6.61 -2.15
C LYS A 67 1.87 5.86 -1.04
N LYS A 68 3.15 5.53 -1.28
CA LYS A 68 4.03 4.82 -0.33
C LYS A 68 5.20 5.73 0.07
N VAL A 69 5.62 5.66 1.32
CA VAL A 69 6.80 6.32 1.87
C VAL A 69 7.47 5.35 2.85
N SER A 70 8.73 5.02 2.61
CA SER A 70 9.43 4.01 3.40
C SER A 70 10.78 4.54 3.90
N ASN A 71 11.20 4.07 5.07
CA ASN A 71 12.53 4.32 5.63
C ASN A 71 13.03 3.03 6.28
N TYR A 72 13.97 2.37 5.59
CA TYR A 72 14.59 1.11 6.00
C TYR A 72 16.04 1.30 6.44
N ALA A 73 16.45 2.54 6.75
CA ALA A 73 17.78 2.79 7.26
C ALA A 73 18.02 2.06 8.60
N GLU A 74 19.28 1.72 8.85
CA GLU A 74 19.69 1.15 10.14
C GLU A 74 19.32 2.10 11.29
N GLY A 75 18.64 1.55 12.29
CA GLY A 75 18.12 2.31 13.41
C GLY A 75 17.20 1.47 14.27
N PRO A 76 16.70 2.05 15.38
CA PRO A 76 15.84 1.34 16.31
C PRO A 76 14.44 1.06 15.74
N MET A 77 14.10 1.67 14.60
CA MET A 77 12.78 1.55 14.00
C MET A 77 12.83 1.83 12.50
N GLN A 78 12.35 0.88 11.70
CA GLN A 78 12.07 1.07 10.28
C GLN A 78 10.60 1.44 10.08
N SER A 79 10.26 2.03 8.94
CA SER A 79 8.90 2.49 8.67
C SER A 79 8.44 2.22 7.24
N PHE A 80 7.17 1.86 7.11
CA PHE A 80 6.44 1.83 5.85
C PHE A 80 5.09 2.52 6.03
N ASP A 81 4.91 3.67 5.39
CA ASP A 81 3.68 4.45 5.40
C ASP A 81 3.03 4.37 4.03
N PHE A 82 1.72 4.12 4.01
CA PHE A 82 0.95 4.21 2.78
C PHE A 82 -0.39 4.88 2.98
N SER A 83 -0.86 5.51 1.91
CA SER A 83 -2.13 6.23 1.91
C SER A 83 -2.88 6.06 0.59
N PHE A 84 -4.20 6.01 0.71
CA PHE A 84 -5.14 5.96 -0.40
C PHE A 84 -6.40 6.72 -0.01
N LYS A 85 -6.73 7.77 -0.77
CA LYS A 85 -7.80 8.73 -0.40
C LYS A 85 -7.55 9.27 1.01
N ASP A 86 -8.57 9.21 1.86
CA ASP A 86 -8.52 9.66 3.25
C ASP A 86 -7.89 8.60 4.18
N TYR A 87 -7.66 7.38 3.71
CA TYR A 87 -7.05 6.34 4.53
C TYR A 87 -5.53 6.50 4.60
N THR A 88 -4.99 6.56 5.81
CA THR A 88 -3.55 6.57 6.07
C THR A 88 -3.21 5.45 7.03
N PHE A 89 -2.27 4.60 6.61
CA PHE A 89 -1.71 3.51 7.40
C PHE A 89 -0.24 3.80 7.61
N LYS A 90 0.18 3.70 8.86
CA LYS A 90 1.59 3.75 9.22
C LYS A 90 2.00 2.42 9.80
N ILE A 91 3.07 1.84 9.29
CA ILE A 91 3.66 0.62 9.80
C ILE A 91 5.05 0.93 10.33
N ARG A 92 5.34 0.44 11.54
CA ARG A 92 6.66 0.55 12.16
C ARG A 92 7.17 -0.83 12.48
N TYR A 93 8.40 -1.09 12.09
CA TYR A 93 9.11 -2.32 12.40
C TYR A 93 10.13 -2.02 13.50
N ILE A 94 10.08 -2.76 14.59
CA ILE A 94 11.01 -2.67 15.71
C ILE A 94 11.50 -4.08 15.98
N GLU A 95 12.79 -4.31 15.75
CA GLU A 95 13.39 -5.65 15.78
C GLU A 95 12.62 -6.61 14.85
N ASP A 96 11.96 -7.63 15.40
CA ASP A 96 11.17 -8.66 14.73
C ASP A 96 9.65 -8.41 14.81
N ARG A 97 9.22 -7.23 15.25
CA ARG A 97 7.80 -6.89 15.46
C ARG A 97 7.34 -5.78 14.51
N ALA A 98 6.11 -5.90 14.03
CA ALA A 98 5.45 -4.84 13.28
C ALA A 98 4.26 -4.26 14.07
N TYR A 99 4.09 -2.95 13.92
CA TYR A 99 2.99 -2.20 14.53
C TYR A 99 2.29 -1.38 13.47
N ILE A 100 0.96 -1.32 13.52
CA ILE A 100 0.13 -0.53 12.61
C ILE A 100 -0.64 0.55 13.37
N GLN A 101 -0.63 1.76 12.82
CA GLN A 101 -1.51 2.87 13.17
C GLN A 101 -2.39 3.18 11.96
N TYR A 102 -3.66 3.49 12.21
CA TYR A 102 -4.64 3.73 11.16
C TYR A 102 -5.42 5.03 11.42
N LYS A 103 -5.42 5.91 10.41
CA LYS A 103 -6.18 7.15 10.37
C LYS A 103 -7.11 7.18 9.17
N ASN A 104 -8.23 7.88 9.34
CA ASN A 104 -9.13 8.23 8.26
C ASN A 104 -9.33 9.76 8.24
N ALA A 105 -9.00 10.38 7.12
CA ALA A 105 -8.60 11.76 7.01
C ALA A 105 -7.53 12.07 8.08
N ASP A 106 -7.86 12.91 9.05
CA ASP A 106 -6.97 13.25 10.18
C ASP A 106 -7.44 12.66 11.51
N LYS A 107 -8.53 11.87 11.51
CA LYS A 107 -9.04 11.23 12.72
C LYS A 107 -8.26 9.93 12.99
N MET A 108 -7.69 9.83 14.18
CA MET A 108 -7.14 8.56 14.67
C MET A 108 -8.26 7.55 14.85
N ILE A 109 -8.20 6.45 14.09
CA ILE A 109 -9.14 5.33 14.20
C ILE A 109 -8.56 4.27 15.12
N GLN A 110 -7.27 3.97 14.95
CA GLN A 110 -6.53 3.05 15.80
C GLN A 110 -5.11 3.58 16.03
N GLY A 111 -4.74 3.71 17.30
CA GLY A 111 -3.34 3.95 17.70
C GLY A 111 -2.46 2.73 17.43
N TRP A 112 -1.20 2.78 17.84
CA TRP A 112 -0.27 1.68 17.62
C TRP A 112 -0.77 0.37 18.22
N LYS A 113 -0.94 -0.64 17.37
CA LYS A 113 -1.20 -2.03 17.75
C LYS A 113 -0.29 -2.96 16.98
N PHE A 114 -0.08 -4.16 17.51
CA PHE A 114 0.65 -5.21 16.81
C PHE A 114 0.00 -5.52 15.45
N CYS A 115 0.83 -5.92 14.50
CA CYS A 115 0.43 -6.28 13.14
C CYS A 115 1.28 -7.45 12.67
N ASN A 116 0.62 -8.49 12.16
CA ASN A 116 1.29 -9.63 11.54
C ASN A 116 1.75 -9.27 10.14
N VAL A 117 3.07 -9.33 9.93
CA VAL A 117 3.73 -9.17 8.63
C VAL A 117 4.98 -10.05 8.65
N ASN A 118 5.18 -10.88 7.63
CA ASN A 118 6.46 -11.55 7.40
C ASN A 118 7.41 -10.61 6.65
N PHE A 119 8.48 -10.20 7.33
CA PHE A 119 9.58 -9.43 6.77
C PHE A 119 10.94 -10.07 7.12
N TYR A 120 10.95 -11.37 7.44
CA TYR A 120 12.14 -12.12 7.84
C TYR A 120 12.24 -13.48 7.12
N TYR A 121 13.33 -14.23 7.38
CA TYR A 121 13.65 -15.54 6.80
C TYR A 121 13.86 -15.56 5.28
N ASP A 122 12.77 -15.51 4.52
CA ASP A 122 12.70 -15.48 3.06
C ASP A 122 12.30 -14.10 2.52
N SER A 123 12.03 -13.15 3.43
CA SER A 123 11.56 -11.81 3.14
C SER A 123 12.52 -10.73 3.67
N SER A 124 12.26 -9.50 3.24
CA SER A 124 12.87 -8.26 3.74
C SER A 124 11.78 -7.19 3.85
N TRP A 125 12.06 -6.04 4.45
CA TRP A 125 11.07 -4.96 4.51
C TRP A 125 10.62 -4.50 3.11
N GLU A 126 11.55 -4.42 2.15
CA GLU A 126 11.27 -4.05 0.76
C GLU A 126 10.46 -5.12 0.01
N ILE A 127 10.76 -6.39 0.27
CA ILE A 127 10.00 -7.51 -0.31
C ILE A 127 8.59 -7.50 0.28
N ALA A 128 8.47 -7.37 1.59
CA ALA A 128 7.19 -7.34 2.28
C ALA A 128 6.32 -6.17 1.80
N GLU A 129 6.89 -4.99 1.59
CA GLU A 129 6.19 -3.83 1.02
C GLU A 129 5.66 -4.10 -0.40
N LYS A 130 6.44 -4.80 -1.24
CA LYS A 130 6.07 -5.11 -2.63
C LYS A 130 5.00 -6.17 -2.71
N ASP A 131 5.03 -7.13 -1.79
CA ASP A 131 4.06 -8.22 -1.65
C ASP A 131 2.89 -7.85 -0.70
N SER A 132 2.80 -6.58 -0.30
CA SER A 132 1.63 -6.08 0.43
C SER A 132 0.58 -5.57 -0.55
N HIS A 133 -0.65 -6.04 -0.38
CA HIS A 133 -1.77 -5.71 -1.28
C HIS A 133 -2.88 -4.93 -0.59
N PHE A 134 -3.46 -3.99 -1.32
CA PHE A 134 -4.56 -3.14 -0.87
C PHE A 134 -5.77 -3.35 -1.78
N LEU A 135 -6.85 -3.89 -1.24
CA LEU A 135 -8.10 -4.10 -1.98
C LEU A 135 -9.18 -3.19 -1.42
N TYR A 136 -9.99 -2.59 -2.30
CA TYR A 136 -10.95 -1.55 -1.90
C TYR A 136 -12.32 -1.75 -2.52
N ASN A 137 -13.35 -1.50 -1.70
CA ASN A 137 -14.74 -1.40 -2.14
C ASN A 137 -15.20 0.06 -2.01
N ALA A 138 -15.50 0.68 -3.15
CA ALA A 138 -15.93 2.08 -3.21
C ALA A 138 -17.34 2.32 -2.69
N ALA A 139 -18.24 1.34 -2.77
CA ALA A 139 -19.63 1.47 -2.33
C ALA A 139 -19.74 1.52 -0.80
N THR A 140 -18.92 0.74 -0.09
CA THR A 140 -18.94 0.64 1.37
C THR A 140 -17.88 1.46 2.06
N SER A 141 -16.92 2.03 1.32
CA SER A 141 -15.77 2.73 1.91
C SER A 141 -15.05 1.83 2.93
N SER A 142 -14.75 0.61 2.48
CA SER A 142 -14.02 -0.41 3.23
C SER A 142 -13.02 -1.10 2.33
N GLY A 143 -12.07 -1.80 2.94
CA GLY A 143 -11.05 -2.53 2.19
C GLY A 143 -10.42 -3.67 2.98
N ILE A 144 -9.56 -4.39 2.27
CA ILE A 144 -8.76 -5.50 2.77
C ILE A 144 -7.28 -5.16 2.56
N LEU A 145 -6.47 -5.35 3.59
CA LEU A 145 -5.02 -5.37 3.48
C LEU A 145 -4.56 -6.83 3.53
N LEU A 146 -3.67 -7.20 2.62
CA LEU A 146 -2.98 -8.48 2.63
C LEU A 146 -1.52 -8.17 2.91
N PHE A 147 -1.02 -8.64 4.06
CA PHE A 147 0.39 -8.63 4.37
C PHE A 147 0.96 -10.03 4.16
N PRO A 148 2.19 -10.15 3.63
CA PRO A 148 2.81 -11.46 3.44
C PRO A 148 2.90 -12.20 4.77
N GLY A 149 2.58 -13.49 4.74
CA GLY A 149 2.68 -14.41 5.87
C GLY A 149 3.93 -15.29 5.81
N PHE A 150 4.11 -16.13 6.83
CA PHE A 150 5.18 -17.13 6.84
C PHE A 150 4.83 -18.28 5.93
N THR A 151 5.78 -18.64 5.06
CA THR A 151 5.61 -19.80 4.20
C THR A 151 6.97 -20.30 3.72
N GLU A 152 7.06 -21.61 3.48
CA GLU A 152 8.20 -22.21 2.79
C GLU A 152 7.86 -22.61 1.34
N GLU A 153 6.58 -22.74 1.01
CA GLU A 153 6.13 -23.40 -0.24
C GLU A 153 5.02 -22.64 -1.00
N TYR A 154 4.09 -22.00 -0.29
CA TYR A 154 2.86 -21.46 -0.86
C TYR A 154 2.59 -20.01 -0.47
N ALA A 155 2.18 -19.17 -1.42
CA ALA A 155 1.83 -17.77 -1.13
C ALA A 155 0.78 -17.69 -0.01
N THR A 156 1.13 -16.96 1.05
CA THR A 156 0.36 -16.89 2.30
C THR A 156 0.24 -15.44 2.72
N TYR A 157 -0.93 -15.03 3.20
CA TYR A 157 -1.22 -13.66 3.60
C TYR A 157 -1.99 -13.57 4.92
N PHE A 158 -1.56 -12.65 5.79
CA PHE A 158 -2.36 -12.15 6.90
C PHE A 158 -3.40 -11.17 6.37
N VAL A 159 -4.67 -11.44 6.64
CA VAL A 159 -5.81 -10.66 6.14
C VAL A 159 -6.29 -9.70 7.20
N TYR A 160 -6.26 -8.40 6.88
CA TYR A 160 -6.86 -7.35 7.69
C TYR A 160 -8.02 -6.69 6.96
N GLU A 161 -9.14 -6.49 7.64
CA GLU A 161 -10.28 -5.73 7.12
C GLU A 161 -10.32 -4.36 7.79
N PHE A 162 -10.48 -3.31 6.98
CA PHE A 162 -10.63 -1.94 7.48
C PHE A 162 -11.85 -1.24 6.88
N ASN A 163 -12.37 -0.28 7.65
CA ASN A 163 -13.41 0.65 7.22
C ASN A 163 -13.21 1.98 7.93
N ASN A 164 -14.16 2.90 7.82
CA ASN A 164 -14.09 4.22 8.44
C ASN A 164 -13.92 4.22 9.98
N ASN A 165 -14.15 3.10 10.67
CA ASN A 165 -14.24 3.02 12.12
C ASN A 165 -13.26 2.03 12.77
N ALA A 166 -12.70 1.08 12.01
CA ALA A 166 -11.79 0.08 12.56
C ALA A 166 -10.88 -0.51 11.49
N ILE A 167 -9.77 -1.09 11.93
CA ILE A 167 -9.00 -2.11 11.24
C ILE A 167 -8.93 -3.32 12.17
N LYS A 168 -9.11 -4.53 11.63
CA LYS A 168 -9.08 -5.77 12.40
C LYS A 168 -8.38 -6.87 11.61
N TYR A 169 -7.63 -7.70 12.30
CA TYR A 169 -7.21 -8.98 11.78
C TYR A 169 -8.44 -9.86 11.54
N VAL A 170 -8.42 -10.66 10.47
CA VAL A 170 -9.51 -11.57 10.10
C VAL A 170 -9.06 -13.01 10.15
N LYS A 171 -8.01 -13.37 9.39
CA LYS A 171 -7.50 -14.73 9.23
C LYS A 171 -6.18 -14.76 8.46
N VAL A 172 -5.55 -15.93 8.40
CA VAL A 172 -4.53 -16.26 7.41
C VAL A 172 -5.19 -16.94 6.22
N VAL A 173 -4.72 -16.62 5.01
CA VAL A 173 -5.10 -17.35 3.80
C VAL A 173 -3.86 -17.80 3.04
N SER A 174 -3.91 -19.01 2.48
CA SER A 174 -2.79 -19.61 1.76
C SER A 174 -3.28 -20.19 0.44
N LEU A 175 -2.43 -20.12 -0.57
CA LEU A 175 -2.73 -20.72 -1.84
C LEU A 175 -2.26 -22.17 -1.86
N ASN A 176 -3.18 -23.14 -1.80
CA ASN A 176 -2.85 -24.57 -1.72
C ASN A 176 -2.40 -25.18 -3.07
N THR A 177 -1.64 -24.41 -3.85
CA THR A 177 -1.03 -24.84 -5.11
C THR A 177 0.24 -24.05 -5.35
N THR A 178 1.28 -24.74 -5.82
CA THR A 178 2.45 -24.06 -6.38
C THR A 178 2.02 -23.34 -7.65
N LEU A 179 2.28 -22.04 -7.73
CA LEU A 179 2.08 -21.28 -8.94
C LEU A 179 3.35 -21.28 -9.78
N SER A 180 3.18 -21.29 -11.10
CA SER A 180 4.30 -21.03 -12.00
C SER A 180 4.91 -19.65 -11.67
N ALA A 181 6.23 -19.55 -11.73
CA ALA A 181 6.94 -18.27 -11.65
C ALA A 181 6.42 -17.24 -12.67
N ASP A 182 5.85 -17.71 -13.79
CA ASP A 182 5.22 -16.86 -14.79
C ASP A 182 4.04 -16.06 -14.24
N LEU A 183 3.29 -16.58 -13.27
CA LEU A 183 2.13 -15.86 -12.72
C LEU A 183 2.58 -14.62 -11.93
N TRP A 184 3.64 -14.77 -11.13
CA TRP A 184 4.18 -13.70 -10.29
C TRP A 184 4.95 -12.65 -11.09
N THR A 185 5.56 -13.04 -12.21
CA THR A 185 6.31 -12.15 -13.10
C THR A 185 5.43 -11.40 -14.10
N ASN A 186 4.25 -11.94 -14.42
CA ASN A 186 3.26 -11.29 -15.28
C ASN A 186 2.21 -10.53 -14.46
N SER A 187 1.40 -9.73 -15.17
CA SER A 187 0.29 -9.01 -14.55
C SER A 187 -0.69 -9.97 -13.86
N HIS A 188 -0.92 -9.73 -12.58
CA HIS A 188 -1.91 -10.41 -11.77
C HIS A 188 -2.65 -9.40 -10.88
N GLU A 189 -3.88 -9.71 -10.53
CA GLU A 189 -4.74 -8.86 -9.68
C GLU A 189 -5.33 -9.67 -8.54
N PHE A 190 -5.21 -9.14 -7.33
CA PHE A 190 -5.92 -9.67 -6.18
C PHE A 190 -7.37 -9.20 -6.15
N ARG A 191 -8.27 -10.09 -5.76
CA ARG A 191 -9.69 -9.81 -5.59
C ARG A 191 -10.16 -10.39 -4.27
N ALA A 192 -11.13 -9.72 -3.65
CA ALA A 192 -11.88 -10.33 -2.57
C ALA A 192 -13.38 -10.15 -2.78
N VAL A 193 -14.12 -11.18 -2.41
CA VAL A 193 -15.59 -11.21 -2.50
C VAL A 193 -16.13 -11.59 -1.14
N ARG A 194 -17.01 -10.74 -0.59
CA ARG A 194 -17.79 -11.07 0.59
C ARG A 194 -19.22 -11.40 0.18
N LYS A 195 -19.71 -12.56 0.59
CA LYS A 195 -21.10 -12.99 0.40
C LYS A 195 -21.53 -13.78 1.62
N ASN A 196 -22.72 -13.52 2.17
CA ASN A 196 -23.24 -14.23 3.34
C ASN A 196 -22.24 -14.28 4.52
N ASN A 197 -21.56 -13.16 4.80
CA ASN A 197 -20.48 -13.01 5.79
C ASN A 197 -19.19 -13.80 5.54
N GLU A 198 -19.12 -14.62 4.49
CA GLU A 198 -17.90 -15.32 4.09
C GLU A 198 -17.06 -14.39 3.20
N LEU A 199 -15.76 -14.23 3.54
CA LEU A 199 -14.79 -13.49 2.74
C LEU A 199 -13.90 -14.48 2.00
N LYS A 200 -13.93 -14.45 0.66
CA LYS A 200 -13.05 -15.23 -0.22
C LYS A 200 -12.05 -14.30 -0.90
N ILE A 201 -10.79 -14.72 -0.95
CA ILE A 201 -9.71 -13.99 -1.62
C ILE A 201 -9.24 -14.84 -2.79
N SER A 202 -8.93 -14.18 -3.89
CA SER A 202 -8.45 -14.82 -5.11
C SER A 202 -7.40 -13.98 -5.81
N LEU A 203 -6.62 -14.64 -6.65
CA LEU A 203 -5.64 -14.08 -7.56
C LEU A 203 -6.10 -14.36 -8.99
N LEU A 204 -6.17 -13.33 -9.83
CA LEU A 204 -6.48 -13.45 -11.25
C LEU A 204 -5.18 -13.29 -12.04
N ASP A 205 -4.88 -14.23 -12.93
CA ASP A 205 -3.77 -14.10 -13.86
C ASP A 205 -4.14 -13.25 -15.10
N LYS A 206 -3.14 -13.01 -15.96
CA LYS A 206 -3.30 -12.24 -17.21
C LYS A 206 -4.36 -12.79 -18.17
N ASP A 207 -4.66 -14.08 -18.08
CA ASP A 207 -5.62 -14.77 -18.94
C ASP A 207 -7.02 -14.83 -18.28
N GLY A 208 -7.16 -14.24 -17.09
CA GLY A 208 -8.39 -14.19 -16.32
C GLY A 208 -8.69 -15.47 -15.53
N LYS A 209 -7.74 -16.41 -15.45
CA LYS A 209 -7.91 -17.60 -14.62
C LYS A 209 -7.73 -17.20 -13.16
N GLU A 210 -8.68 -17.65 -12.34
CA GLU A 210 -8.80 -17.30 -10.94
C GLU A 210 -8.30 -18.45 -10.05
N TYR A 211 -7.46 -18.11 -9.08
CA TYR A 211 -6.87 -19.00 -8.10
C TYR A 211 -7.36 -18.56 -6.72
N PHE A 212 -8.05 -19.44 -6.01
CA PHE A 212 -8.65 -19.12 -4.71
C PHE A 212 -7.69 -19.47 -3.57
N PHE A 213 -7.55 -18.54 -2.63
CA PHE A 213 -6.85 -18.83 -1.38
C PHE A 213 -7.79 -19.60 -0.45
N GLU A 214 -7.22 -20.56 0.27
CA GLU A 214 -7.88 -21.34 1.31
C GLU A 214 -7.56 -20.76 2.68
N ASP A 215 -8.44 -20.99 3.64
CA ASP A 215 -8.24 -20.51 5.01
C ASP A 215 -7.15 -21.35 5.68
N GLY A 216 -6.03 -20.72 6.05
CA GLY A 216 -4.81 -21.39 6.52
C GLY A 216 -4.87 -21.95 7.95
N GLY A 217 -6.06 -22.08 8.54
CA GLY A 217 -6.24 -22.40 9.96
C GLY A 217 -6.06 -21.20 10.90
N GLU A 218 -6.37 -21.41 12.18
CA GLU A 218 -6.30 -20.38 13.22
C GLU A 218 -4.86 -20.14 13.70
N ASP A 219 -4.00 -19.55 12.86
CA ASP A 219 -2.96 -18.71 13.42
C ASP A 219 -3.66 -17.45 13.94
N GLN A 220 -4.07 -17.50 15.20
CA GLN A 220 -4.59 -16.34 15.92
C GLN A 220 -3.52 -15.25 15.92
N GLU A 221 -3.93 -13.98 15.84
CA GLU A 221 -3.06 -12.84 16.11
C GLU A 221 -2.61 -12.93 17.57
N ASN A 222 -1.55 -13.71 17.80
CA ASN A 222 -0.94 -13.85 19.09
C ASN A 222 -0.10 -12.59 19.27
N GLU A 223 -0.61 -11.62 20.04
CA GLU A 223 0.27 -10.62 20.61
C GLU A 223 1.42 -11.37 21.28
N PRO A 224 2.68 -11.11 20.89
CA PRO A 224 3.79 -11.79 21.51
C PRO A 224 3.71 -11.50 23.01
N LYS A 225 3.74 -12.54 23.85
CA LYS A 225 3.82 -12.40 25.31
C LYS A 225 5.21 -11.84 25.66
N ASN A 226 5.43 -10.56 25.37
CA ASN A 226 6.75 -9.94 25.38
C ASN A 226 6.77 -8.75 26.36
N PRO A 227 7.69 -8.75 27.35
CA PRO A 227 7.82 -7.65 28.30
C PRO A 227 8.19 -6.30 27.66
N ASN A 228 8.68 -6.29 26.42
CA ASN A 228 9.13 -5.08 25.74
C ASN A 228 8.04 -4.28 25.02
N ILE A 229 6.79 -4.76 24.93
CA ILE A 229 5.68 -4.01 24.29
C ILE A 229 5.58 -2.58 24.85
N SER A 230 5.75 -2.43 26.17
CA SER A 230 5.73 -1.11 26.83
C SER A 230 6.83 -0.16 26.31
N LYS A 231 8.04 -0.67 26.04
CA LYS A 231 9.15 0.11 25.50
C LYS A 231 8.90 0.49 24.04
N ASP A 232 8.39 -0.45 23.26
CA ASP A 232 8.07 -0.23 21.84
C ASP A 232 7.00 0.86 21.71
N LEU A 233 5.94 0.81 22.53
CA LEU A 233 4.91 1.84 22.56
C LEU A 233 5.46 3.22 22.98
N ILE A 234 6.43 3.29 23.90
CA ILE A 234 7.10 4.55 24.24
C ILE A 234 7.89 5.09 23.04
N LEU A 235 8.65 4.23 22.36
CA LEU A 235 9.42 4.59 21.18
C LEU A 235 8.51 5.13 20.06
N LEU A 236 7.41 4.41 19.79
CA LEU A 236 6.42 4.76 18.78
C LEU A 236 5.74 6.11 19.07
N ASN A 237 5.33 6.36 20.31
CA ASN A 237 4.68 7.61 20.70
C ASN A 237 5.65 8.81 20.71
N THR A 238 6.93 8.56 21.02
CA THR A 238 7.97 9.60 20.99
C THR A 238 8.30 10.00 19.55
N ALA A 239 8.34 9.03 18.63
CA ALA A 239 8.63 9.28 17.22
C ALA A 239 7.50 10.04 16.50
N ASP A 240 6.24 9.86 16.91
CA ASP A 240 5.09 10.58 16.37
C ASP A 240 4.90 11.99 16.99
N GLY A 241 5.73 12.38 17.97
CA GLY A 241 5.71 13.73 18.52
C GLY A 241 4.50 14.05 19.40
N VAL A 242 4.15 13.17 20.35
CA VAL A 242 3.27 13.58 21.45
C VAL A 242 4.08 14.48 22.40
N LYS A 243 3.94 15.80 22.23
CA LYS A 243 4.13 16.79 23.29
C LYS A 243 2.77 17.17 23.85
#